data_AF-A0A1V2BA98-F1
#
_entry.id   AF-A0A1V2BA98-F1
#
_cell.length_a   1.000
_cell.length_b   1.000
_cell.length_c   1.000
_cell.angle_alpha   90.00
_cell.angle_beta   90.00
_cell.angle_gamma   90.00
#
_symmetry.space_group_name_H-M   'P 1'
#
loop_
_entity.id
_entity.type
_entity.pdbx_description
1 polymer ?
#
loop_
_entity_poly.entity_id
_entity_poly.type
_entity_poly.pdbx_seq_one_letter_code
_entity_poly.pdbx_strand_id
1 'polypeptide(L)'
;MELVRLHIQIAQQMDIRYIAGQINVKAHQTSTFKNLPVIRASLKGKRVGNYSTFDDRTIFENEGEYPYAFHYGGRSELQFNIGVEDQNGKNIFRYGVGFSLSPNRSQPDPINYLTPKILAFNEFIKENPDFFNGLFLWHYPNRPKRHRSADFPVTAIPTSWIVWDNFIFIGQYFNKGIREVNDQDIDTILALFERLMPVYEFVESTFLAHRIKTNGERISRICWNDNGWIKPSGRSGKSDDSKSHEGEYGYGHEEWLCDVSRVLDGYHYSFLETIRGIEDSAAGKKYNIDLFTINGLTGKRNMVGRINNAEVIRSETAIEIKNEYQRRGWLDGMRKQIIDAGGSATGFSDWPGLNFFNIRFKLEDLQMFDEYLLIEDPRFEKQNRYELLYKKEEIQLAVPVSKSMIFKPDLSKEEDNGTSVETSVYNRQPRAIENKYLHKKMRDGLKNHLMDLHGHCVAKESPTGQGTLVDVAREWNGHLIFYEIKAYPTVRACLREAIGQLLEYSFWPDSERAKLLVVVGPMPLTDESRSYLLRLRNSFEIPLYYRQFDIESMTLTGGDMPDELALLPL
;
A
#
# COMPACT_ATOMS: atom_id res chain seq x y z
N MET A 1 -13.12 -27.64 63.50
CA MET A 1 -12.24 -28.64 62.84
C MET A 1 -12.94 -29.38 61.71
N GLU A 2 -13.90 -28.74 61.02
CA GLU A 2 -14.60 -29.31 59.86
C GLU A 2 -14.68 -28.34 58.67
N LEU A 3 -13.99 -27.19 58.77
CA LEU A 3 -13.85 -26.18 57.72
C LEU A 3 -12.43 -26.11 57.12
N VAL A 4 -11.50 -26.95 57.60
CA VAL A 4 -10.13 -27.09 57.06
C VAL A 4 -10.02 -28.29 56.10
N ARG A 5 -11.11 -29.05 55.91
CA ARG A 5 -11.15 -30.20 54.98
C ARG A 5 -11.76 -29.88 53.61
N LEU A 6 -12.06 -28.62 53.31
CA LEU A 6 -12.71 -28.23 52.05
C LEU A 6 -11.78 -27.51 51.06
N HIS A 7 -10.45 -27.65 51.11
CA HIS A 7 -9.57 -26.95 50.14
C HIS A 7 -8.26 -27.63 49.72
N ILE A 8 -8.00 -28.90 50.05
CA ILE A 8 -6.79 -29.60 49.54
C ILE A 8 -7.16 -30.96 48.96
N GLN A 9 -7.91 -30.92 47.86
CA GLN A 9 -7.94 -31.98 46.86
C GLN A 9 -8.40 -31.43 45.50
N ILE A 10 -7.83 -30.28 45.09
CA ILE A 10 -7.77 -29.94 43.67
C ILE A 10 -6.54 -30.70 43.16
N ALA A 11 -6.77 -31.84 42.50
CA ALA A 11 -5.75 -32.40 41.64
C ALA A 11 -5.37 -31.30 40.64
N GLN A 12 -4.14 -30.75 40.72
CA GLN A 12 -3.64 -29.85 39.70
C GLN A 12 -3.78 -30.57 38.36
N GLN A 13 -4.67 -30.09 37.50
CA GLN A 13 -4.89 -30.68 36.20
C GLN A 13 -3.63 -30.39 35.38
N MET A 14 -2.78 -31.40 35.21
CA MET A 14 -1.56 -31.28 34.41
C MET A 14 -1.94 -31.17 32.93
N ASP A 15 -2.12 -29.93 32.49
CA ASP A 15 -2.48 -29.51 31.14
C ASP A 15 -1.36 -28.67 30.50
N ILE A 16 -1.56 -28.17 29.28
CA ILE A 16 -0.49 -27.45 28.56
C ILE A 16 -0.21 -26.10 29.21
N ARG A 17 -1.22 -25.50 29.85
CA ARG A 17 -1.08 -24.26 30.61
C ARG A 17 -0.21 -24.48 31.84
N TYR A 18 -0.41 -25.58 32.55
CA TYR A 18 0.42 -25.97 33.69
C TYR A 18 1.88 -26.17 33.27
N ILE A 19 2.14 -26.96 32.22
CA ILE A 19 3.52 -27.18 31.73
C ILE A 19 4.18 -25.89 31.27
N ALA A 20 3.49 -25.03 30.51
CA ALA A 20 3.99 -23.73 30.09
C ALA A 20 4.32 -22.82 31.29
N GLY A 21 3.47 -22.83 32.33
CA GLY A 21 3.71 -22.11 33.57
C GLY A 21 4.94 -22.61 34.31
N GLN A 22 5.13 -23.92 34.43
CA GLN A 22 6.31 -24.51 35.06
C GLN A 22 7.60 -24.21 34.28
N ILE A 23 7.56 -24.24 32.94
CA ILE A 23 8.69 -23.80 32.10
C ILE A 23 9.05 -22.35 32.40
N ASN A 24 8.07 -21.44 32.47
CA ASN A 24 8.34 -20.03 32.82
C ASN A 24 8.99 -19.90 34.20
N VAL A 25 8.44 -20.55 35.23
CA VAL A 25 8.96 -20.50 36.61
C VAL A 25 10.40 -21.03 36.65
N LYS A 26 10.62 -22.22 36.10
CA LYS A 26 11.92 -22.88 36.14
C LYS A 26 12.96 -22.16 35.29
N ALA A 27 12.55 -21.56 34.16
CA ALA A 27 13.43 -20.72 33.37
C ALA A 27 13.98 -19.54 34.18
N HIS A 28 13.14 -18.84 34.94
CA HIS A 28 13.58 -17.71 35.76
C HIS A 28 14.64 -18.12 36.82
N GLN A 29 14.50 -19.33 37.35
CA GLN A 29 15.36 -19.86 38.40
C GLN A 29 16.70 -20.38 37.86
N THR A 30 16.69 -21.06 36.71
CA THR A 30 17.80 -21.94 36.31
C THR A 30 18.29 -21.75 34.88
N SER A 31 17.58 -20.97 34.05
CA SER A 31 17.86 -20.90 32.60
C SER A 31 18.07 -19.47 32.10
N THR A 32 18.99 -19.32 31.15
CA THR A 32 19.16 -18.15 30.29
C THR A 32 17.98 -17.91 29.36
N PHE A 33 17.14 -18.92 29.11
CA PHE A 33 15.94 -18.80 28.29
C PHE A 33 14.96 -17.73 28.81
N LYS A 34 15.02 -17.40 30.11
CA LYS A 34 14.27 -16.27 30.70
C LYS A 34 14.53 -14.93 30.01
N ASN A 35 15.66 -14.79 29.31
CA ASN A 35 16.04 -13.57 28.61
C ASN A 35 15.39 -13.43 27.23
N LEU A 36 14.68 -14.45 26.73
CA LEU A 36 14.04 -14.39 25.41
C LEU A 36 13.18 -13.13 25.23
N PRO A 37 12.31 -12.70 26.17
CA PRO A 37 11.54 -11.46 26.00
C PRO A 37 12.41 -10.20 25.85
N VAL A 38 13.56 -10.14 26.53
CA VAL A 38 14.51 -9.02 26.47
C VAL A 38 15.27 -9.02 25.14
N ILE A 39 15.76 -10.18 24.72
CA ILE A 39 16.44 -10.37 23.43
C ILE A 39 15.50 -9.97 22.29
N ARG A 40 14.24 -10.40 22.36
CA ARG A 40 13.17 -10.05 21.41
C ARG A 40 12.92 -8.56 21.33
N ALA A 41 12.81 -7.90 22.47
CA ALA A 41 12.62 -6.46 22.56
C ALA A 41 13.80 -5.71 21.92
N SER A 42 15.02 -6.13 22.23
CA SER A 42 16.26 -5.55 21.68
C SER A 42 16.35 -5.70 20.17
N LEU A 43 16.23 -6.93 19.63
CA LEU A 43 16.29 -7.20 18.19
C LEU A 43 15.24 -6.39 17.42
N LYS A 44 14.05 -6.21 18.00
CA LYS A 44 12.94 -5.52 17.33
C LYS A 44 12.92 -4.00 17.55
N GLY A 45 13.84 -3.44 18.34
CA GLY A 45 13.81 -2.03 18.72
C GLY A 45 12.53 -1.65 19.48
N LYS A 46 11.99 -2.57 20.29
CA LYS A 46 10.74 -2.39 21.06
C LYS A 46 11.01 -2.47 22.55
N ARG A 47 10.07 -1.97 23.36
CA ARG A 47 10.05 -2.23 24.82
C ARG A 47 9.56 -3.66 25.09
N VAL A 48 9.99 -4.23 26.21
CA VAL A 48 9.52 -5.56 26.66
C VAL A 48 8.03 -5.44 27.02
N GLY A 49 7.16 -6.10 26.25
CA GLY A 49 5.71 -6.06 26.47
C GLY A 49 5.21 -7.06 27.53
N ASN A 50 5.96 -8.13 27.77
CA ASN A 50 5.69 -9.14 28.78
C ASN A 50 6.99 -9.87 29.14
N TYR A 51 7.22 -10.13 30.43
CA TYR A 51 8.39 -10.89 30.91
C TYR A 51 8.12 -12.40 30.98
N SER A 52 6.86 -12.83 30.93
CA SER A 52 6.51 -14.24 30.76
C SER A 52 6.78 -14.68 29.32
N THR A 53 7.52 -15.78 29.17
CA THR A 53 7.86 -16.31 27.85
C THR A 53 6.65 -16.96 27.20
N PHE A 54 5.99 -17.88 27.90
CA PHE A 54 4.66 -18.39 27.50
C PHE A 54 3.57 -17.59 28.22
N ASP A 55 2.56 -17.16 27.48
CA ASP A 55 1.45 -16.36 27.98
C ASP A 55 0.12 -17.03 27.59
N ASP A 56 -0.93 -16.86 28.41
CA ASP A 56 -2.25 -17.47 28.17
C ASP A 56 -2.83 -17.15 26.78
N ARG A 57 -2.49 -15.99 26.19
CA ARG A 57 -2.90 -15.62 24.82
C ARG A 57 -2.26 -16.47 23.72
N THR A 58 -1.25 -17.26 24.08
CA THR A 58 -0.45 -18.10 23.18
C THR A 58 -0.46 -19.58 23.59
N ILE A 59 -1.41 -19.96 24.45
CA ILE A 59 -1.67 -21.33 24.89
C ILE A 59 -3.05 -21.74 24.37
N PHE A 60 -3.11 -22.85 23.63
CA PHE A 60 -4.32 -23.28 22.92
C PHE A 60 -4.73 -24.69 23.35
N GLU A 61 -5.98 -24.81 23.79
CA GLU A 61 -6.63 -26.04 24.28
C GLU A 61 -8.00 -26.18 23.60
N ASN A 62 -8.03 -26.16 22.27
CA ASN A 62 -9.29 -26.22 21.53
C ASN A 62 -9.85 -27.64 21.51
N GLU A 63 -11.17 -27.77 21.68
CA GLU A 63 -11.85 -29.06 21.58
C GLU A 63 -11.65 -29.67 20.18
N GLY A 64 -11.26 -30.96 20.13
CA GLY A 64 -10.93 -31.65 18.88
C GLY A 64 -9.54 -31.37 18.31
N GLU A 65 -8.71 -30.56 18.99
CA GLU A 65 -7.33 -30.28 18.60
C GLU A 65 -6.33 -30.67 19.70
N TYR A 66 -5.17 -31.19 19.31
CA TYR A 66 -4.07 -31.35 20.27
C TYR A 66 -3.63 -30.01 20.88
N PRO A 67 -3.50 -29.92 22.22
CA PRO A 67 -3.05 -28.71 22.89
C PRO A 67 -1.62 -28.33 22.52
N TYR A 68 -1.36 -27.03 22.39
CA TYR A 68 -0.03 -26.50 22.11
C TYR A 68 0.16 -25.08 22.66
N ALA A 69 1.41 -24.69 22.83
CA ALA A 69 1.78 -23.33 23.22
C ALA A 69 3.02 -22.87 22.47
N PHE A 70 3.11 -21.58 22.20
CA PHE A 70 4.33 -20.93 21.70
C PHE A 70 4.63 -19.67 22.50
N HIS A 71 5.87 -19.19 22.44
CA HIS A 71 6.23 -18.00 23.19
C HIS A 71 5.44 -16.76 22.75
N TYR A 72 5.19 -15.84 23.69
CA TYR A 72 4.39 -14.65 23.48
C TYR A 72 4.94 -13.77 22.35
N GLY A 73 4.14 -13.56 21.31
CA GLY A 73 4.49 -12.79 20.12
C GLY A 73 5.27 -13.57 19.05
N GLY A 74 5.53 -14.87 19.24
CA GLY A 74 6.26 -15.70 18.28
C GLY A 74 5.57 -15.92 16.94
N ARG A 75 4.34 -15.42 16.75
CA ARG A 75 3.53 -15.71 15.55
C ARG A 75 4.19 -15.31 14.23
N SER A 76 5.08 -14.32 14.27
CA SER A 76 5.86 -13.84 13.11
C SER A 76 7.33 -14.22 13.12
N GLU A 77 7.71 -15.20 13.92
CA GLU A 77 9.09 -15.46 14.29
C GLU A 77 9.39 -16.96 14.26
N LEU A 78 10.64 -17.32 14.47
CA LEU A 78 10.99 -18.70 14.83
C LEU A 78 10.40 -19.01 16.22
N GLN A 79 9.35 -19.83 16.27
CA GLN A 79 8.56 -20.03 17.48
C GLN A 79 9.16 -21.09 18.39
N PHE A 80 9.71 -20.74 19.55
CA PHE A 80 9.78 -21.69 20.67
C PHE A 80 8.38 -22.21 20.99
N ASN A 81 8.19 -23.52 20.89
CA ASN A 81 6.87 -24.14 20.84
C ASN A 81 6.89 -25.53 21.48
N ILE A 82 5.85 -25.82 22.25
CA ILE A 82 5.57 -27.09 22.93
C ILE A 82 4.18 -27.57 22.53
N GLY A 83 3.94 -28.88 22.54
CA GLY A 83 2.60 -29.37 22.27
C GLY A 83 2.46 -30.88 22.34
N VAL A 84 1.22 -31.30 22.44
CA VAL A 84 0.82 -32.71 22.34
C VAL A 84 0.67 -33.05 20.87
N GLU A 85 1.07 -34.26 20.49
CA GLU A 85 0.82 -34.82 19.16
C GLU A 85 0.50 -36.31 19.27
N ASP A 86 -0.03 -36.89 18.20
CA ASP A 86 -0.09 -38.34 18.03
C ASP A 86 0.90 -38.79 16.98
N GLN A 87 1.65 -39.84 17.31
CA GLN A 87 2.52 -40.53 16.38
C GLN A 87 2.20 -42.02 16.46
N ASN A 88 1.56 -42.54 15.40
CA ASN A 88 1.18 -43.95 15.27
C ASN A 88 0.29 -44.46 16.44
N GLY A 89 -0.68 -43.66 16.89
CA GLY A 89 -1.60 -44.05 17.96
C GLY A 89 -1.02 -43.91 19.38
N LYS A 90 0.12 -43.24 19.52
CA LYS A 90 0.73 -42.90 20.80
C LYS A 90 0.80 -41.39 20.96
N ASN A 91 0.32 -40.90 22.10
CA ASN A 91 0.50 -39.51 22.49
C ASN A 91 1.97 -39.23 22.78
N ILE A 92 2.51 -38.21 22.13
CA ILE A 92 3.85 -37.67 22.36
C ILE A 92 3.76 -36.22 22.82
N PHE A 93 4.81 -35.75 23.49
CA PHE A 93 4.96 -34.35 23.89
C PHE A 93 6.17 -33.74 23.19
N ARG A 94 5.95 -32.89 22.19
CA ARG A 94 7.01 -32.25 21.42
C ARG A 94 7.46 -30.92 22.02
N TYR A 95 8.72 -30.59 21.79
CA TYR A 95 9.33 -29.33 22.22
C TYR A 95 10.49 -28.97 21.27
N GLY A 96 10.57 -27.69 20.92
CA GLY A 96 11.56 -27.19 19.96
C GLY A 96 11.15 -25.83 19.39
N VAL A 97 11.51 -25.60 18.13
CA VAL A 97 11.17 -24.39 17.38
C VAL A 97 10.34 -24.70 16.15
N GLY A 98 9.55 -23.74 15.66
CA GLY A 98 8.79 -23.92 14.42
C GLY A 98 8.41 -22.65 13.68
N PHE A 99 8.07 -22.82 12.40
CA PHE A 99 7.51 -21.80 11.53
C PHE A 99 6.04 -22.10 11.25
N SER A 100 5.15 -21.17 11.61
CA SER A 100 3.72 -21.27 11.32
C SER A 100 3.35 -20.44 10.09
N LEU A 101 3.21 -21.11 8.94
CA LEU A 101 2.83 -20.52 7.67
C LEU A 101 1.31 -20.38 7.49
N SER A 102 0.53 -20.48 8.57
CA SER A 102 -0.90 -20.18 8.55
C SER A 102 -1.17 -18.67 8.59
N PRO A 103 -2.14 -18.13 7.84
CA PRO A 103 -2.62 -16.76 8.01
C PRO A 103 -3.19 -16.53 9.41
N ASN A 104 -3.21 -15.29 9.89
CA ASN A 104 -4.01 -14.91 11.06
C ASN A 104 -4.53 -13.48 10.94
N ARG A 105 -5.42 -13.08 11.87
CA ARG A 105 -6.06 -11.76 11.84
C ARG A 105 -5.08 -10.59 11.94
N SER A 106 -3.95 -10.69 12.63
CA SER A 106 -2.97 -9.60 12.69
C SER A 106 -1.90 -9.70 11.61
N GLN A 107 -1.76 -10.85 10.95
CA GLN A 107 -0.73 -11.14 9.97
C GLN A 107 -1.29 -12.08 8.88
N PRO A 108 -1.90 -11.51 7.84
CA PRO A 108 -2.61 -12.28 6.83
C PRO A 108 -1.67 -12.98 5.84
N ASP A 109 -0.40 -12.55 5.71
CA ASP A 109 0.59 -13.13 4.80
C ASP A 109 1.87 -13.61 5.51
N PRO A 110 1.83 -14.78 6.16
CA PRO A 110 2.99 -15.43 6.76
C PRO A 110 4.12 -15.76 5.80
N ILE A 111 3.80 -16.03 4.54
CA ILE A 111 4.81 -16.34 3.53
C ILE A 111 5.72 -15.12 3.37
N ASN A 112 5.16 -13.92 3.33
CA ASN A 112 5.93 -12.70 3.17
C ASN A 112 6.99 -12.47 4.26
N TYR A 113 6.64 -12.66 5.55
CA TYR A 113 7.56 -12.36 6.65
C TYR A 113 8.33 -13.58 7.19
N LEU A 114 7.89 -14.81 6.95
CA LEU A 114 8.60 -16.03 7.39
C LEU A 114 9.52 -16.60 6.32
N THR A 115 9.28 -16.38 5.02
CA THR A 115 10.19 -16.89 3.96
C THR A 115 11.63 -16.43 4.18
N PRO A 116 11.93 -15.14 4.41
CA PRO A 116 13.32 -14.72 4.59
C PRO A 116 13.93 -15.26 5.90
N LYS A 117 13.10 -15.57 6.90
CA LYS A 117 13.54 -16.21 8.15
C LYS A 117 13.86 -17.70 7.97
N ILE A 118 13.09 -18.39 7.14
CA ILE A 118 13.37 -19.77 6.73
C ILE A 118 14.68 -19.82 5.93
N LEU A 119 14.92 -18.84 5.05
CA LEU A 119 16.20 -18.73 4.34
C LEU A 119 17.37 -18.48 5.29
N ALA A 120 17.22 -17.55 6.25
CA ALA A 120 18.23 -17.34 7.30
C ALA A 120 18.47 -18.61 8.14
N PHE A 121 17.42 -19.37 8.44
CA PHE A 121 17.57 -20.65 9.13
C PHE A 121 18.37 -21.66 8.30
N ASN A 122 18.12 -21.72 6.99
CA ASN A 122 18.89 -22.58 6.08
C ASN A 122 20.36 -22.15 5.96
N GLU A 123 20.65 -20.84 6.01
CA GLU A 123 22.01 -20.32 6.09
C GLU A 123 22.70 -20.76 7.37
N PHE A 124 22.02 -20.64 8.52
CA PHE A 124 22.58 -21.10 9.80
C PHE A 124 22.92 -22.59 9.78
N ILE A 125 22.05 -23.44 9.20
CA ILE A 125 22.32 -24.89 9.04
C ILE A 125 23.58 -25.11 8.21
N LYS A 126 23.72 -24.38 7.10
CA LYS A 126 24.86 -24.51 6.19
C LYS A 126 26.18 -24.14 6.89
N GLU A 127 26.16 -23.12 7.75
CA GLU A 127 27.32 -22.67 8.52
C GLU A 127 27.62 -23.57 9.73
N ASN A 128 26.62 -24.28 10.24
CA ASN A 128 26.71 -25.08 11.46
C ASN A 128 26.10 -26.49 11.27
N PRO A 129 26.72 -27.35 10.43
CA PRO A 129 26.12 -28.63 10.00
C PRO A 129 25.85 -29.60 11.17
N ASP A 130 26.70 -29.60 12.20
CA ASP A 130 26.57 -30.49 13.35
C ASP A 130 25.66 -29.95 14.45
N PHE A 131 25.23 -28.69 14.36
CA PHE A 131 24.51 -28.00 15.44
C PHE A 131 23.17 -28.65 15.75
N PHE A 132 22.52 -29.28 14.77
CA PHE A 132 21.21 -29.89 14.91
C PHE A 132 21.27 -31.41 15.13
N ASN A 133 22.47 -31.98 15.38
CA ASN A 133 22.62 -33.41 15.68
C ASN A 133 21.72 -33.82 16.86
N GLY A 134 20.92 -34.87 16.65
CA GLY A 134 19.94 -35.38 17.61
C GLY A 134 18.58 -34.65 17.61
N LEU A 135 18.32 -33.74 16.66
CA LEU A 135 17.02 -33.12 16.44
C LEU A 135 16.37 -33.68 15.17
N PHE A 136 15.05 -33.59 15.11
CA PHE A 136 14.26 -33.97 13.93
C PHE A 136 13.57 -32.76 13.32
N LEU A 137 13.38 -32.81 12.00
CA LEU A 137 12.59 -31.88 11.19
C LEU A 137 11.34 -32.61 10.70
N TRP A 138 10.16 -32.03 10.91
CA TRP A 138 8.90 -32.54 10.36
C TRP A 138 7.95 -31.39 10.04
N HIS A 139 6.90 -31.66 9.26
CA HIS A 139 5.94 -30.64 8.87
C HIS A 139 4.49 -31.14 8.81
N TYR A 140 3.56 -30.18 8.72
CA TYR A 140 2.11 -30.38 8.66
C TYR A 140 1.54 -29.66 7.45
N PRO A 141 1.51 -30.29 6.27
CA PRO A 141 0.99 -29.63 5.08
C PRO A 141 -0.53 -29.42 5.23
N ASN A 142 -1.02 -28.25 4.80
CA ASN A 142 -2.44 -27.95 4.59
C ASN A 142 -3.37 -28.23 5.78
N ARG A 143 -3.32 -27.40 6.85
CA ARG A 143 -4.40 -27.38 7.85
C ARG A 143 -5.77 -27.22 7.16
N PRO A 144 -6.84 -27.95 7.58
CA PRO A 144 -6.99 -28.66 8.86
C PRO A 144 -6.78 -30.19 8.82
N LYS A 145 -6.50 -30.83 7.68
CA LYS A 145 -6.37 -32.30 7.57
C LYS A 145 -4.98 -32.77 7.98
N ARG A 146 -4.76 -32.84 9.30
CA ARG A 146 -3.50 -33.16 9.99
C ARG A 146 -2.94 -34.52 9.59
N HIS A 147 -1.91 -34.54 8.76
CA HIS A 147 -0.96 -35.65 8.77
C HIS A 147 0.42 -35.06 9.03
N ARG A 148 0.95 -35.37 10.21
CA ARG A 148 2.36 -35.14 10.53
C ARG A 148 3.19 -35.90 9.50
N SER A 149 4.20 -35.26 8.93
CA SER A 149 5.15 -35.97 8.07
C SER A 149 5.96 -37.02 8.87
N ALA A 150 6.76 -37.81 8.16
CA ALA A 150 7.84 -38.57 8.79
C ALA A 150 8.85 -37.63 9.46
N ASP A 151 9.66 -38.20 10.35
CA ASP A 151 10.81 -37.52 10.95
C ASP A 151 11.97 -37.50 9.97
N PHE A 152 12.46 -36.32 9.64
CA PHE A 152 13.63 -36.12 8.81
C PHE A 152 14.81 -35.65 9.65
N PRO A 153 16.06 -35.94 9.25
CA PRO A 153 17.21 -35.22 9.78
C PRO A 153 17.07 -33.72 9.47
N VAL A 154 17.53 -32.87 10.38
CA VAL A 154 17.48 -31.42 10.16
C VAL A 154 18.42 -31.05 9.00
N THR A 155 17.81 -30.60 7.92
CA THR A 155 18.48 -30.13 6.70
C THR A 155 17.84 -28.81 6.27
N ALA A 156 18.39 -28.18 5.23
CA ALA A 156 17.79 -26.97 4.67
C ALA A 156 16.32 -27.23 4.29
N ILE A 157 15.43 -26.40 4.83
CA ILE A 157 13.99 -26.46 4.59
C ILE A 157 13.74 -26.22 3.09
N PRO A 158 13.09 -27.18 2.38
CA PRO A 158 12.79 -27.03 0.97
C PRO A 158 11.85 -25.85 0.69
N THR A 159 12.07 -25.14 -0.41
CA THR A 159 11.17 -24.05 -0.85
C THR A 159 9.76 -24.55 -1.13
N SER A 160 9.60 -25.81 -1.53
CA SER A 160 8.29 -26.46 -1.70
C SER A 160 7.49 -26.61 -0.41
N TRP A 161 8.12 -26.47 0.76
CA TRP A 161 7.43 -26.47 2.05
C TRP A 161 7.00 -25.05 2.47
N ILE A 162 7.45 -24.02 1.77
CA ILE A 162 7.07 -22.62 2.02
C ILE A 162 5.74 -22.32 1.34
N VAL A 163 4.69 -22.98 1.83
CA VAL A 163 3.33 -22.87 1.32
C VAL A 163 2.37 -22.52 2.45
N TRP A 164 1.24 -21.92 2.07
CA TRP A 164 0.19 -21.53 2.99
C TRP A 164 -0.27 -22.69 3.87
N ASP A 165 -0.55 -22.38 5.13
CA ASP A 165 -1.05 -23.33 6.13
C ASP A 165 -0.14 -24.51 6.48
N ASN A 166 1.13 -24.49 6.05
CA ASN A 166 2.12 -25.44 6.53
C ASN A 166 2.62 -25.04 7.94
N PHE A 167 2.93 -26.02 8.78
CA PHE A 167 3.68 -25.82 10.01
C PHE A 167 4.94 -26.68 9.97
N ILE A 168 6.11 -26.04 10.04
CA ILE A 168 7.41 -26.70 9.96
C ILE A 168 8.03 -26.67 11.34
N PHE A 169 8.43 -27.82 11.87
CA PHE A 169 8.90 -27.96 13.24
C PHE A 169 10.26 -28.64 13.30
N ILE A 170 11.12 -28.12 14.19
CA ILE A 170 12.46 -28.62 14.47
C ILE A 170 12.59 -28.84 15.97
N GLY A 171 12.84 -30.07 16.40
CA GLY A 171 13.00 -30.35 17.81
C GLY A 171 13.04 -31.81 18.17
N GLN A 172 12.60 -32.09 19.39
CA GLN A 172 12.49 -33.43 19.97
C GLN A 172 11.08 -33.65 20.53
N TYR A 173 10.84 -34.86 20.98
CA TYR A 173 9.61 -35.23 21.65
C TYR A 173 9.86 -36.33 22.68
N PHE A 174 9.03 -36.35 23.71
CA PHE A 174 8.93 -37.47 24.63
C PHE A 174 7.83 -38.42 24.17
N ASN A 175 8.07 -39.73 24.31
CA ASN A 175 7.02 -40.75 24.18
C ASN A 175 6.15 -40.80 25.44
N LYS A 176 5.59 -39.64 25.80
CA LYS A 176 4.83 -39.37 27.01
C LYS A 176 3.61 -38.53 26.66
N GLY A 177 2.46 -38.84 27.23
CA GLY A 177 1.33 -37.94 27.26
C GLY A 177 1.58 -36.74 28.18
N ILE A 178 0.77 -35.69 28.05
CA ILE A 178 0.95 -34.44 28.80
C ILE A 178 0.95 -34.61 30.33
N ARG A 179 0.21 -35.60 30.85
CA ARG A 179 0.13 -35.91 32.28
C ARG A 179 1.35 -36.67 32.81
N GLU A 180 2.21 -37.16 31.92
CA GLU A 180 3.41 -37.92 32.26
C GLU A 180 4.67 -37.05 32.21
N VAL A 181 4.56 -35.81 31.74
CA VAL A 181 5.65 -34.83 31.72
C VAL A 181 5.93 -34.37 33.16
N ASN A 182 7.18 -34.53 33.59
CA ASN A 182 7.62 -34.20 34.95
C ASN A 182 8.71 -33.12 34.98
N ASP A 183 9.19 -32.75 36.17
CA ASP A 183 10.18 -31.68 36.34
C ASP A 183 11.50 -31.92 35.59
N GLN A 184 11.93 -33.18 35.45
CA GLN A 184 13.15 -33.53 34.71
C GLN A 184 12.96 -33.39 33.20
N ASP A 185 11.74 -33.64 32.72
CA ASP A 185 11.37 -33.36 31.32
C ASP A 185 11.39 -31.85 31.05
N ILE A 186 10.95 -31.03 32.01
CA ILE A 186 11.03 -29.57 31.91
C ILE A 186 12.48 -29.09 31.84
N ASP A 187 13.41 -29.68 32.61
CA ASP A 187 14.84 -29.39 32.47
C ASP A 187 15.36 -29.71 31.08
N THR A 188 14.92 -30.83 30.52
CA THR A 188 15.29 -31.25 29.17
C THR A 188 14.75 -30.29 28.10
N ILE A 189 13.51 -29.81 28.26
CA ILE A 189 12.91 -28.79 27.40
C ILE A 189 13.73 -27.49 27.44
N LEU A 190 14.05 -27.01 28.65
CA LEU A 190 14.81 -25.77 28.85
C LEU A 190 16.21 -25.88 28.24
N ALA A 191 16.91 -27.00 28.45
CA ALA A 191 18.23 -27.23 27.86
C ALA A 191 18.19 -27.18 26.31
N LEU A 192 17.14 -27.75 25.69
CA LEU A 192 16.97 -27.62 24.24
C LEU A 192 16.65 -26.19 23.81
N PHE A 193 15.81 -25.48 24.56
CA PHE A 193 15.48 -24.09 24.25
C PHE A 193 16.71 -23.18 24.32
N GLU A 194 17.55 -23.34 25.34
CA GLU A 194 18.83 -22.63 25.44
C GLU A 194 19.75 -22.96 24.28
N ARG A 195 19.86 -24.25 23.92
CA ARG A 195 20.62 -24.67 22.73
C ARG A 195 20.09 -23.99 21.47
N LEU A 196 18.79 -23.76 21.33
CA LEU A 196 18.19 -23.14 20.14
C LEU A 196 18.17 -21.60 20.18
N MET A 197 18.56 -20.95 21.28
CA MET A 197 18.61 -19.48 21.40
C MET A 197 19.52 -18.82 20.35
N PRO A 198 20.75 -19.31 20.10
CA PRO A 198 21.61 -18.72 19.06
C PRO A 198 21.00 -18.81 17.66
N VAL A 199 20.24 -19.87 17.36
CA VAL A 199 19.51 -20.02 16.08
C VAL A 199 18.43 -18.96 15.97
N TYR A 200 17.67 -18.76 17.04
CA TYR A 200 16.64 -17.73 17.12
C TYR A 200 17.24 -16.34 16.88
N GLU A 201 18.32 -15.99 17.58
CA GLU A 201 18.99 -14.71 17.44
C GLU A 201 19.54 -14.51 16.02
N PHE A 202 20.17 -15.53 15.43
CA PHE A 202 20.65 -15.47 14.06
C PHE A 202 19.50 -15.27 13.08
N VAL A 203 18.46 -16.09 13.12
CA VAL A 203 17.31 -15.99 12.20
C VAL A 203 16.65 -14.62 12.27
N GLU A 204 16.44 -14.11 13.48
CA GLU A 204 15.76 -12.83 13.69
C GLU A 204 16.66 -11.63 13.35
N SER A 205 17.96 -11.67 13.64
CA SER A 205 18.91 -10.61 13.28
C SER A 205 19.26 -10.61 11.79
N THR A 206 19.46 -11.79 11.19
CA THR A 206 19.69 -11.97 9.75
C THR A 206 18.47 -11.54 8.95
N PHE A 207 17.24 -11.81 9.41
CA PHE A 207 16.03 -11.23 8.81
C PHE A 207 16.02 -9.70 8.86
N LEU A 208 16.52 -9.08 9.93
CA LEU A 208 16.59 -7.62 10.01
C LEU A 208 17.67 -7.05 9.09
N ALA A 209 18.80 -7.72 8.94
CA ALA A 209 19.89 -7.36 8.04
C ALA A 209 19.54 -7.59 6.55
N HIS A 210 18.84 -8.68 6.26
CA HIS A 210 18.34 -9.09 4.95
C HIS A 210 16.89 -8.70 4.72
N ARG A 211 16.33 -7.82 5.56
CA ARG A 211 15.02 -7.21 5.33
C ARG A 211 15.16 -6.53 3.98
N ILE A 212 14.69 -7.26 2.97
CA ILE A 212 15.20 -7.20 1.60
C ILE A 212 15.42 -5.74 1.25
N LYS A 213 16.61 -5.44 0.71
CA LYS A 213 16.86 -4.28 -0.16
C LYS A 213 15.87 -4.35 -1.33
N THR A 214 14.60 -4.18 -1.00
CA THR A 214 13.58 -3.77 -1.93
C THR A 214 14.01 -2.35 -2.24
N ASN A 215 14.10 -2.03 -3.53
CA ASN A 215 14.57 -0.74 -4.03
C ASN A 215 13.59 0.41 -3.67
N GLY A 216 12.92 0.35 -2.52
CA GLY A 216 11.78 1.18 -2.16
C GLY A 216 10.44 0.66 -2.71
N GLU A 217 10.41 -0.43 -3.49
CA GLU A 217 9.21 -0.90 -4.19
C GLU A 217 8.12 -1.44 -3.23
N ARG A 218 6.95 -0.79 -3.23
CA ARG A 218 5.81 -1.07 -2.34
C ARG A 218 4.50 -1.05 -3.10
N ILE A 219 3.47 -1.62 -2.49
CA ILE A 219 2.11 -1.58 -2.96
C ILE A 219 1.22 -1.06 -1.82
N SER A 220 0.35 -0.11 -2.13
CA SER A 220 -0.59 0.49 -1.19
C SER A 220 -2.01 0.38 -1.72
N ARG A 221 -2.93 -0.07 -0.85
CA ARG A 221 -4.36 0.12 -1.08
C ARG A 221 -4.70 1.59 -0.81
N ILE A 222 -5.55 2.18 -1.64
CA ILE A 222 -6.22 3.46 -1.37
C ILE A 222 -7.74 3.31 -1.48
N CYS A 223 -8.48 4.17 -0.78
CA CYS A 223 -9.94 4.18 -0.82
C CYS A 223 -10.49 4.42 -2.24
N TRP A 224 -11.70 3.93 -2.49
CA TRP A 224 -12.36 4.11 -3.79
C TRP A 224 -12.70 5.58 -4.02
N ASN A 225 -12.46 6.07 -5.24
CA ASN A 225 -12.78 7.43 -5.60
C ASN A 225 -13.23 7.56 -7.06
N ASP A 226 -14.42 8.15 -7.29
CA ASP A 226 -14.96 8.40 -8.64
C ASP A 226 -14.49 9.74 -9.26
N ASN A 227 -13.77 10.54 -8.48
CA ASN A 227 -13.28 11.89 -8.81
C ASN A 227 -11.75 11.91 -9.04
N GLY A 228 -11.11 10.77 -9.32
CA GLY A 228 -9.67 10.66 -9.57
C GLY A 228 -8.76 11.10 -8.41
N TRP A 229 -9.19 10.94 -7.16
CA TRP A 229 -8.49 11.33 -5.93
C TRP A 229 -8.10 12.82 -5.85
N ILE A 230 -8.86 13.69 -6.53
CA ILE A 230 -8.69 15.16 -6.43
C ILE A 230 -9.51 15.72 -5.26
N LYS A 231 -10.63 15.07 -4.94
CA LYS A 231 -11.55 15.42 -3.85
C LYS A 231 -12.45 14.21 -3.51
N PRO A 232 -13.15 14.23 -2.37
CA PRO A 232 -14.10 13.18 -2.00
C PRO A 232 -15.16 12.92 -3.07
N SER A 233 -15.53 11.66 -3.23
CA SER A 233 -16.55 11.18 -4.17
C SER A 233 -17.82 10.67 -3.50
N GLY A 234 -17.88 10.70 -2.16
CA GLY A 234 -19.01 10.20 -1.39
C GLY A 234 -19.00 8.67 -1.29
N ARG A 235 -20.12 8.11 -0.81
CA ARG A 235 -20.24 6.68 -0.44
C ARG A 235 -20.25 5.71 -1.62
N SER A 236 -20.62 6.17 -2.82
CA SER A 236 -20.72 5.29 -3.98
C SER A 236 -19.38 4.61 -4.26
N GLY A 237 -19.40 3.29 -4.47
CA GLY A 237 -18.20 2.50 -4.75
C GLY A 237 -17.25 2.26 -3.57
N LYS A 238 -17.47 2.88 -2.40
CA LYS A 238 -16.71 2.61 -1.17
C LYS A 238 -17.24 1.41 -0.40
N SER A 239 -16.51 1.00 0.63
CA SER A 239 -16.95 -0.04 1.59
C SER A 239 -18.27 0.36 2.26
N ASP A 240 -19.22 -0.58 2.33
CA ASP A 240 -20.48 -0.47 3.06
C ASP A 240 -20.34 -0.87 4.55
N ASP A 241 -19.21 -1.45 4.95
CA ASP A 241 -18.90 -1.77 6.34
C ASP A 241 -18.87 -0.50 7.20
N SER A 242 -19.87 -0.35 8.07
CA SER A 242 -20.00 0.77 9.00
C SER A 242 -18.88 0.84 10.05
N LYS A 243 -18.04 -0.20 10.17
CA LYS A 243 -16.84 -0.19 11.01
C LYS A 243 -15.61 0.37 10.30
N SER A 244 -15.68 0.55 8.98
CA SER A 244 -14.62 1.20 8.20
C SER A 244 -14.80 2.71 8.23
N HIS A 245 -13.70 3.47 8.23
CA HIS A 245 -13.78 4.95 8.19
C HIS A 245 -14.57 5.43 6.97
N GLU A 246 -14.31 4.83 5.81
CA GLU A 246 -14.98 5.19 4.57
C GLU A 246 -16.48 4.84 4.58
N GLY A 247 -16.87 3.73 5.24
CA GLY A 247 -18.27 3.35 5.44
C GLY A 247 -18.99 4.14 6.53
N GLU A 248 -18.27 4.64 7.54
CA GLU A 248 -18.86 5.49 8.58
C GLU A 248 -19.02 6.94 8.11
N TYR A 249 -17.96 7.53 7.57
CA TYR A 249 -17.91 8.95 7.23
C TYR A 249 -18.21 9.25 5.76
N GLY A 250 -18.18 8.26 4.88
CA GLY A 250 -18.44 8.44 3.45
C GLY A 250 -17.27 9.06 2.67
N TYR A 251 -16.09 9.17 3.28
CA TYR A 251 -14.86 9.58 2.62
C TYR A 251 -13.63 8.84 3.18
N GLY A 252 -12.54 8.79 2.42
CA GLY A 252 -11.22 8.35 2.89
C GLY A 252 -10.20 9.49 2.88
N HIS A 253 -9.18 9.39 3.73
CA HIS A 253 -8.16 10.44 3.84
C HIS A 253 -7.27 10.55 2.58
N GLU A 254 -7.15 9.48 1.80
CA GLU A 254 -6.40 9.45 0.54
C GLU A 254 -7.14 10.10 -0.64
N GLU A 255 -8.38 10.56 -0.48
CA GLU A 255 -9.18 11.11 -1.59
C GLU A 255 -8.69 12.46 -2.16
N TRP A 256 -7.62 13.02 -1.60
CA TRP A 256 -6.92 14.21 -2.12
C TRP A 256 -5.51 13.92 -2.64
N LEU A 257 -5.14 12.66 -2.84
CA LEU A 257 -3.81 12.25 -3.33
C LEU A 257 -3.38 12.93 -4.64
N CYS A 258 -4.35 13.33 -5.47
CA CYS A 258 -4.16 14.00 -6.74
C CYS A 258 -4.62 15.47 -6.72
N ASP A 259 -4.85 16.08 -5.55
CA ASP A 259 -5.15 17.50 -5.44
C ASP A 259 -3.88 18.35 -5.60
N VAL A 260 -3.37 18.38 -6.82
CA VAL A 260 -2.13 19.08 -7.21
C VAL A 260 -2.25 20.60 -7.13
N SER A 261 -3.38 21.14 -6.68
CA SER A 261 -3.55 22.58 -6.41
C SER A 261 -2.86 23.04 -5.12
N ARG A 262 -2.42 22.10 -4.28
CA ARG A 262 -1.81 22.33 -2.97
C ARG A 262 -0.39 21.78 -2.96
N VAL A 263 0.55 22.65 -3.31
CA VAL A 263 2.00 22.40 -3.26
C VAL A 263 2.61 23.38 -2.27
N LEU A 264 3.56 22.91 -1.47
CA LEU A 264 4.34 23.69 -0.52
C LEU A 264 5.82 23.30 -0.66
N ASP A 265 6.67 24.29 -0.93
CA ASP A 265 8.12 24.11 -1.11
C ASP A 265 8.46 23.04 -2.16
N GLY A 266 7.71 23.04 -3.28
CA GLY A 266 7.84 22.06 -4.36
C GLY A 266 7.35 20.64 -4.04
N TYR A 267 6.75 20.39 -2.87
CA TYR A 267 6.19 19.09 -2.50
C TYR A 267 4.67 19.12 -2.39
N HIS A 268 4.03 18.02 -2.81
CA HIS A 268 2.67 17.70 -2.42
C HIS A 268 2.69 16.82 -1.18
N TYR A 269 1.84 17.16 -0.20
CA TYR A 269 1.72 16.44 1.06
C TYR A 269 0.39 15.70 1.09
N SER A 270 0.45 14.41 1.45
CA SER A 270 -0.71 13.54 1.42
C SER A 270 -0.70 12.50 2.54
N PHE A 271 -1.72 11.67 2.53
CA PHE A 271 -1.95 10.61 3.49
C PHE A 271 -2.13 9.28 2.77
N LEU A 272 -1.54 8.22 3.32
CA LEU A 272 -1.82 6.82 2.98
C LEU A 272 -2.12 6.04 4.26
N GLU A 273 -3.29 5.40 4.35
CA GLU A 273 -3.64 4.61 5.55
C GLU A 273 -2.65 3.46 5.79
N THR A 274 -2.00 2.93 4.73
CA THR A 274 -0.98 1.88 4.86
C THR A 274 0.30 2.31 5.58
N ILE A 275 0.55 3.62 5.66
CA ILE A 275 1.70 4.21 6.37
C ILE A 275 1.34 4.50 7.84
N ARG A 276 0.05 4.50 8.16
CA ARG A 276 -0.42 4.76 9.53
C ARG A 276 0.09 3.71 10.51
N GLY A 277 0.62 4.16 11.64
CA GLY A 277 1.20 3.32 12.68
C GLY A 277 2.64 2.87 12.42
N ILE A 278 3.24 3.22 11.27
CA ILE A 278 4.66 2.94 10.97
C ILE A 278 5.48 4.20 10.69
N GLU A 279 4.87 5.40 10.78
CA GLU A 279 5.46 6.70 10.44
C GLU A 279 6.84 6.87 11.08
N ASP A 280 6.92 6.73 12.40
CA ASP A 280 8.18 6.94 13.15
C ASP A 280 9.28 5.96 12.70
N SER A 281 8.93 4.71 12.41
CA SER A 281 9.89 3.68 11.97
C SER A 281 10.31 3.82 10.51
N ALA A 282 9.50 4.54 9.72
CA ALA A 282 9.67 4.73 8.29
C ALA A 282 10.10 6.16 7.92
N ALA A 283 10.12 7.08 8.88
CA ALA A 283 10.44 8.49 8.68
C ALA A 283 11.75 8.69 7.89
N GLY A 284 11.68 9.55 6.87
CA GLY A 284 12.78 9.86 5.95
C GLY A 284 13.06 8.77 4.90
N LYS A 285 12.41 7.60 4.98
CA LYS A 285 12.55 6.57 3.94
C LYS A 285 11.70 6.96 2.74
N LYS A 286 12.23 6.64 1.56
CA LYS A 286 11.56 6.81 0.27
C LYS A 286 11.12 5.47 -0.28
N TYR A 287 9.92 5.45 -0.85
CA TYR A 287 9.34 4.27 -1.48
C TYR A 287 8.81 4.62 -2.88
N ASN A 288 8.89 3.67 -3.80
CA ASN A 288 8.08 3.70 -5.01
C ASN A 288 6.84 2.87 -4.75
N ILE A 289 5.68 3.50 -4.74
CA ILE A 289 4.43 2.91 -4.25
C ILE A 289 3.46 2.76 -5.42
N ASP A 290 3.22 1.51 -5.80
CA ASP A 290 2.11 1.15 -6.69
C ASP A 290 0.79 1.25 -5.92
N LEU A 291 -0.21 1.87 -6.53
CA LEU A 291 -1.49 2.15 -5.92
C LEU A 291 -2.57 1.27 -6.54
N PHE A 292 -3.36 0.62 -5.69
CA PHE A 292 -4.58 -0.06 -6.11
C PHE A 292 -5.77 0.31 -5.23
N THR A 293 -6.97 0.14 -5.77
CA THR A 293 -8.22 0.37 -5.07
C THR A 293 -9.19 -0.80 -5.26
N ILE A 294 -10.23 -0.85 -4.43
CA ILE A 294 -11.27 -1.88 -4.48
C ILE A 294 -12.60 -1.19 -4.72
N ASN A 295 -13.31 -1.59 -5.77
CA ASN A 295 -14.68 -1.16 -5.98
C ASN A 295 -15.61 -1.94 -5.03
N GLY A 296 -16.20 -1.27 -4.05
CA GLY A 296 -17.10 -1.86 -3.07
C GLY A 296 -18.39 -2.46 -3.66
N LEU A 297 -18.84 -2.01 -4.84
CA LEU A 297 -20.04 -2.54 -5.50
C LEU A 297 -19.76 -3.85 -6.25
N THR A 298 -18.57 -4.00 -6.84
CA THR A 298 -18.24 -5.14 -7.69
C THR A 298 -17.22 -6.10 -7.08
N GLY A 299 -16.54 -5.69 -6.01
CA GLY A 299 -15.40 -6.41 -5.42
C GLY A 299 -14.13 -6.41 -6.30
N LYS A 300 -14.17 -5.76 -7.48
CA LYS A 300 -13.04 -5.72 -8.42
C LYS A 300 -11.93 -4.82 -7.91
N ARG A 301 -10.68 -5.28 -8.11
CA ARG A 301 -9.47 -4.55 -7.74
C ARG A 301 -8.87 -3.91 -8.97
N ASN A 302 -8.56 -2.62 -8.86
CA ASN A 302 -8.02 -1.88 -9.98
C ASN A 302 -6.72 -1.21 -9.57
N MET A 303 -5.74 -1.29 -10.44
CA MET A 303 -4.52 -0.49 -10.39
C MET A 303 -4.85 0.92 -10.86
N VAL A 304 -4.36 1.92 -10.12
CA VAL A 304 -4.77 3.32 -10.34
C VAL A 304 -3.59 4.22 -10.69
N GLY A 305 -2.39 3.87 -10.25
CA GLY A 305 -1.20 4.64 -10.52
C GLY A 305 -0.03 4.25 -9.64
N ARG A 306 0.95 5.13 -9.58
CA ARG A 306 2.19 4.96 -8.85
C ARG A 306 2.69 6.31 -8.34
N ILE A 307 3.31 6.30 -7.17
CA ILE A 307 4.07 7.44 -6.65
C ILE A 307 5.52 7.00 -6.49
N ASN A 308 6.42 7.56 -7.28
CA ASN A 308 7.85 7.33 -7.13
C ASN A 308 8.40 8.17 -5.98
N ASN A 309 9.51 7.74 -5.37
CA ASN A 309 10.24 8.52 -4.36
C ASN A 309 9.39 9.09 -3.20
N ALA A 310 8.25 8.47 -2.88
CA ALA A 310 7.34 8.90 -1.82
C ALA A 310 8.06 8.85 -0.48
N GLU A 311 8.30 10.01 0.12
CA GLU A 311 9.01 10.13 1.39
C GLU A 311 8.02 10.11 2.56
N VAL A 312 8.24 9.21 3.52
CA VAL A 312 7.48 9.22 4.77
C VAL A 312 7.96 10.38 5.64
N ILE A 313 7.04 11.26 6.04
CA ILE A 313 7.37 12.44 6.86
C ILE A 313 7.29 12.12 8.34
N ARG A 314 7.96 12.95 9.15
CA ARG A 314 7.89 12.86 10.60
C ARG A 314 6.63 13.54 11.14
N SER A 315 6.21 13.15 12.33
CA SER A 315 5.05 13.72 13.03
C SER A 315 5.17 15.24 13.21
N GLU A 316 6.37 15.78 13.46
CA GLU A 316 6.59 17.22 13.58
C GLU A 316 6.28 17.95 12.27
N THR A 317 6.79 17.45 11.15
CA THR A 317 6.50 18.01 9.81
C THR A 317 5.02 17.88 9.48
N ALA A 318 4.36 16.79 9.85
CA ALA A 318 2.93 16.63 9.62
C ALA A 318 2.10 17.71 10.33
N ILE A 319 2.48 18.08 11.56
CA ILE A 319 1.84 19.16 12.34
C ILE A 319 2.09 20.52 11.69
N GLU A 320 3.33 20.82 11.29
CA GLU A 320 3.70 22.06 10.61
C GLU A 320 2.89 22.27 9.33
N ILE A 321 2.81 21.24 8.49
CA ILE A 321 2.06 21.28 7.23
C ILE A 321 0.55 21.39 7.47
N LYS A 322 0.00 20.69 8.48
CA LYS A 322 -1.41 20.86 8.86
C LYS A 322 -1.71 22.30 9.26
N ASN A 323 -0.85 22.93 10.06
CA ASN A 323 -1.02 24.33 10.46
C ASN A 323 -0.96 25.28 9.27
N GLU A 324 -0.09 25.01 8.30
CA GLU A 324 -0.03 25.79 7.07
C GLU A 324 -1.29 25.63 6.21
N TYR A 325 -1.82 24.41 6.08
CA TYR A 325 -3.10 24.16 5.41
C TYR A 325 -4.27 24.89 6.09
N GLN A 326 -4.27 24.97 7.43
CA GLN A 326 -5.25 25.73 8.19
C GLN A 326 -5.11 27.23 7.92
N ARG A 327 -3.88 27.78 7.97
CA ARG A 327 -3.59 29.20 7.73
C ARG A 327 -4.02 29.65 6.33
N ARG A 328 -3.90 28.78 5.33
CA ARG A 328 -4.34 29.04 3.94
C ARG A 328 -5.85 28.81 3.72
N GLY A 329 -6.59 28.37 4.73
CA GLY A 329 -8.01 28.02 4.60
C GLY A 329 -8.27 26.75 3.78
N TRP A 330 -7.24 25.96 3.50
CA TRP A 330 -7.36 24.74 2.69
C TRP A 330 -8.12 23.64 3.43
N LEU A 331 -7.93 23.50 4.74
CA LEU A 331 -8.69 22.53 5.54
C LEU A 331 -10.20 22.84 5.53
N ASP A 332 -10.59 24.12 5.57
CA ASP A 332 -12.00 24.51 5.47
C ASP A 332 -12.58 24.17 4.09
N GLY A 333 -11.80 24.37 3.03
CA GLY A 333 -12.15 23.95 1.68
C GLY A 333 -12.33 22.43 1.57
N MET A 334 -11.43 21.64 2.16
CA MET A 334 -11.56 20.17 2.20
C MET A 334 -12.79 19.74 2.99
N ARG A 335 -13.07 20.38 4.13
CA ARG A 335 -14.25 20.12 4.95
C ARG A 335 -15.54 20.33 4.14
N LYS A 336 -15.60 21.42 3.37
CA LYS A 336 -16.72 21.71 2.47
C LYS A 336 -16.86 20.63 1.39
N GLN A 337 -15.75 20.18 0.79
CA GLN A 337 -15.78 19.13 -0.23
C GLN A 337 -16.32 17.80 0.31
N ILE A 338 -16.05 17.45 1.56
CA ILE A 338 -16.65 16.26 2.22
C ILE A 338 -18.17 16.40 2.27
N ILE A 339 -18.66 17.54 2.76
CA ILE A 339 -20.10 17.82 2.89
C ILE A 339 -20.78 17.83 1.53
N ASP A 340 -20.18 18.50 0.53
CA ASP A 340 -20.71 18.58 -0.84
C ASP A 340 -20.78 17.20 -1.51
N ALA A 341 -19.94 16.24 -1.09
CA ALA A 341 -19.97 14.85 -1.54
C ALA A 341 -20.94 13.96 -0.75
N GLY A 342 -21.71 14.51 0.20
CA GLY A 342 -22.63 13.78 1.07
C GLY A 342 -21.96 13.00 2.20
N GLY A 343 -20.69 13.30 2.50
CA GLY A 343 -19.94 12.73 3.61
C GLY A 343 -20.13 13.48 4.94
N SER A 344 -19.69 12.87 6.02
CA SER A 344 -19.67 13.46 7.37
C SER A 344 -18.30 14.06 7.66
N ALA A 345 -18.25 15.38 7.85
CA ALA A 345 -17.03 16.09 8.21
C ALA A 345 -16.71 16.05 9.72
N THR A 346 -17.48 15.29 10.52
CA THR A 346 -17.28 15.17 11.96
C THR A 346 -15.87 14.64 12.26
N GLY A 347 -15.15 15.33 13.16
CA GLY A 347 -13.78 14.96 13.54
C GLY A 347 -12.72 15.16 12.45
N PHE A 348 -13.08 15.65 11.26
CA PHE A 348 -12.14 15.87 10.16
C PHE A 348 -10.95 16.73 10.61
N SER A 349 -9.74 16.25 10.29
CA SER A 349 -8.45 16.81 10.66
C SER A 349 -8.04 16.74 12.13
N ASP A 350 -8.96 16.50 13.07
CA ASP A 350 -8.71 16.59 14.53
C ASP A 350 -8.81 15.25 15.26
N TRP A 351 -8.75 14.14 14.53
CA TRP A 351 -8.75 12.79 15.11
C TRP A 351 -7.53 12.56 16.02
N PRO A 352 -7.73 12.21 17.31
CA PRO A 352 -6.62 11.92 18.22
C PRO A 352 -5.74 10.79 17.69
N GLY A 353 -4.44 11.03 17.58
CA GLY A 353 -3.46 10.05 17.12
C GLY A 353 -3.43 9.80 15.60
N LEU A 354 -4.09 10.65 14.80
CA LEU A 354 -3.96 10.65 13.34
C LEU A 354 -3.09 11.82 12.89
N ASN A 355 -1.96 11.52 12.25
CA ASN A 355 -1.23 12.51 11.47
C ASN A 355 -1.99 12.76 10.17
N PHE A 356 -2.44 13.99 9.94
CA PHE A 356 -3.25 14.34 8.76
C PHE A 356 -2.47 14.18 7.44
N PHE A 357 -1.13 14.24 7.51
CA PHE A 357 -0.22 13.92 6.42
C PHE A 357 0.83 12.93 6.92
N ASN A 358 1.19 11.95 6.11
CA ASN A 358 2.24 10.98 6.46
C ASN A 358 3.22 10.69 5.32
N ILE A 359 2.97 11.24 4.12
CA ILE A 359 3.90 11.20 2.99
C ILE A 359 4.02 12.56 2.30
N ARG A 360 5.12 12.75 1.59
CA ARG A 360 5.29 13.81 0.59
C ARG A 360 5.96 13.29 -0.67
N PHE A 361 5.71 13.94 -1.80
CA PHE A 361 6.32 13.63 -3.09
C PHE A 361 6.29 14.85 -4.01
N LYS A 362 7.12 14.87 -5.05
CA LYS A 362 7.05 15.93 -6.07
C LYS A 362 6.01 15.58 -7.13
N LEU A 363 5.49 16.58 -7.84
CA LEU A 363 4.50 16.33 -8.91
C LEU A 363 5.05 15.44 -10.04
N GLU A 364 6.34 15.53 -10.35
CA GLU A 364 7.02 14.66 -11.34
C GLU A 364 7.02 13.18 -10.95
N ASP A 365 6.89 12.89 -9.66
CA ASP A 365 6.90 11.52 -9.14
C ASP A 365 5.51 10.85 -9.16
N LEU A 366 4.43 11.62 -9.40
CA LEU A 366 3.06 11.12 -9.44
C LEU A 366 2.68 10.66 -10.85
N GLN A 367 2.33 9.37 -10.98
CA GLN A 367 1.93 8.75 -12.25
C GLN A 367 0.58 8.07 -12.11
N MET A 368 -0.48 8.69 -12.61
CA MET A 368 -1.83 8.12 -12.58
C MET A 368 -2.22 7.54 -13.94
N PHE A 369 -2.98 6.45 -13.92
CA PHE A 369 -3.66 5.99 -15.12
C PHE A 369 -4.92 6.83 -15.36
N ASP A 370 -5.20 7.17 -16.62
CA ASP A 370 -6.42 7.93 -16.94
C ASP A 370 -7.69 7.08 -16.74
N GLU A 371 -7.54 5.76 -16.83
CA GLU A 371 -8.56 4.74 -16.60
C GLU A 371 -8.04 3.70 -15.62
N TYR A 372 -8.95 3.11 -14.84
CA TYR A 372 -8.59 2.16 -13.80
C TYR A 372 -8.33 0.79 -14.44
N LEU A 373 -7.14 0.24 -14.21
CA LEU A 373 -6.74 -1.01 -14.85
C LEU A 373 -7.11 -2.20 -13.98
N LEU A 374 -7.97 -3.09 -14.48
CA LEU A 374 -8.40 -4.27 -13.73
C LEU A 374 -7.20 -5.19 -13.41
N ILE A 375 -7.06 -5.56 -12.14
CA ILE A 375 -6.06 -6.51 -11.66
C ILE A 375 -6.63 -7.93 -11.78
N GLU A 376 -5.93 -8.81 -12.47
CA GLU A 376 -6.23 -10.25 -12.60
C GLU A 376 -5.22 -11.15 -11.87
N ASP A 377 -4.39 -10.52 -11.04
CA ASP A 377 -3.38 -11.19 -10.24
C ASP A 377 -4.00 -11.97 -9.07
N PRO A 378 -3.84 -13.31 -8.99
CA PRO A 378 -4.41 -14.11 -7.91
C PRO A 378 -3.92 -13.68 -6.51
N ARG A 379 -2.73 -13.06 -6.42
CA ARG A 379 -2.17 -12.57 -5.15
C ARG A 379 -3.03 -11.48 -4.51
N PHE A 380 -3.90 -10.83 -5.29
CA PHE A 380 -4.75 -9.73 -4.86
C PHE A 380 -6.15 -10.16 -4.42
N GLU A 381 -6.60 -11.39 -4.69
CA GLU A 381 -7.98 -11.85 -4.39
C GLU A 381 -8.40 -11.65 -2.92
N LYS A 382 -7.44 -11.80 -2.00
CA LYS A 382 -7.66 -11.66 -0.54
C LYS A 382 -7.04 -10.39 0.06
N GLN A 383 -6.50 -9.49 -0.79
CA GLN A 383 -5.89 -8.24 -0.33
C GLN A 383 -6.97 -7.18 -0.12
N ASN A 384 -7.47 -7.13 1.11
CA ASN A 384 -8.53 -6.21 1.54
C ASN A 384 -8.05 -5.17 2.56
N ARG A 385 -6.80 -5.23 3.00
CA ARG A 385 -6.34 -4.43 4.15
C ARG A 385 -5.45 -3.29 3.72
N TYR A 386 -5.43 -2.26 4.55
CA TYR A 386 -4.47 -1.18 4.45
C TYR A 386 -3.14 -1.62 5.08
N GLU A 387 -2.40 -2.47 4.37
CA GLU A 387 -1.06 -2.91 4.74
C GLU A 387 -0.08 -2.49 3.63
N LEU A 388 1.06 -1.90 4.00
CA LEU A 388 2.09 -1.52 3.02
C LEU A 388 2.85 -2.78 2.57
N LEU A 389 2.50 -3.31 1.40
CA LEU A 389 3.05 -4.57 0.88
C LEU A 389 4.37 -4.34 0.16
N TYR A 390 5.23 -5.36 0.12
CA TYR A 390 6.42 -5.36 -0.72
C TYR A 390 6.04 -5.78 -2.15
N LYS A 391 6.43 -4.98 -3.14
CA LYS A 391 6.33 -5.40 -4.55
C LYS A 391 7.54 -6.27 -4.90
N LYS A 392 7.31 -7.57 -5.08
CA LYS A 392 8.36 -8.53 -5.45
C LYS A 392 8.42 -8.78 -6.96
N GLU A 393 7.27 -8.72 -7.62
CA GLU A 393 7.13 -8.91 -9.06
C GLU A 393 6.07 -7.93 -9.58
N GLU A 394 5.99 -7.76 -10.90
CA GLU A 394 4.96 -6.93 -11.52
C GLU A 394 3.56 -7.48 -11.27
N ILE A 395 2.57 -6.56 -11.19
CA ILE A 395 1.16 -6.88 -10.95
C ILE A 395 0.53 -7.31 -12.27
N GLN A 396 -0.15 -8.46 -12.29
CA GLN A 396 -0.84 -8.93 -13.48
C GLN A 396 -2.15 -8.16 -13.71
N LEU A 397 -2.26 -7.53 -14.87
CA LEU A 397 -3.42 -6.76 -15.31
C LEU A 397 -4.22 -7.51 -16.40
N ALA A 398 -5.53 -7.32 -16.43
CA ALA A 398 -6.42 -7.92 -17.44
C ALA A 398 -6.04 -7.49 -18.87
N VAL A 399 -5.74 -6.20 -19.03
CA VAL A 399 -5.19 -5.62 -20.25
C VAL A 399 -3.79 -5.12 -19.92
N PRO A 400 -2.73 -5.78 -20.41
CA PRO A 400 -1.37 -5.33 -20.18
C PRO A 400 -1.15 -3.93 -20.76
N VAL A 401 -0.54 -3.04 -19.98
CA VAL A 401 -0.06 -1.75 -20.50
C VAL A 401 1.12 -2.03 -21.42
N SER A 402 0.89 -1.96 -22.73
CA SER A 402 1.92 -2.17 -23.76
C SER A 402 2.03 -0.96 -24.68
N LYS A 403 3.24 -0.73 -25.20
CA LYS A 403 3.48 0.23 -26.28
C LYS A 403 2.89 -0.23 -27.62
N SER A 404 2.57 -1.52 -27.77
CA SER A 404 2.01 -2.09 -28.98
C SER A 404 0.52 -2.38 -28.83
N MET A 405 -0.29 -1.91 -29.77
CA MET A 405 -1.69 -2.33 -29.89
C MET A 405 -1.76 -3.81 -30.24
N ILE A 406 -2.59 -4.56 -29.50
CA ILE A 406 -2.94 -5.94 -29.84
C ILE A 406 -4.28 -5.89 -30.57
N PHE A 407 -4.26 -6.02 -31.89
CA PHE A 407 -5.48 -6.19 -32.67
C PHE A 407 -5.88 -7.66 -32.67
N LYS A 408 -7.05 -7.97 -32.11
CA LYS A 408 -7.67 -9.29 -32.19
C LYS A 408 -8.97 -9.15 -32.97
N PRO A 409 -9.08 -9.69 -34.19
CA PRO A 409 -10.35 -9.67 -34.91
C PRO A 409 -11.35 -10.58 -34.20
N ASP A 410 -12.57 -10.10 -34.03
CA ASP A 410 -13.67 -10.93 -33.55
C ASP A 410 -14.01 -11.98 -34.62
N LEU A 411 -14.11 -13.24 -34.20
CA LEU A 411 -14.38 -14.38 -35.09
C LEU A 411 -15.87 -14.65 -35.29
N SER A 412 -16.72 -13.93 -34.56
CA SER A 412 -18.18 -14.05 -34.60
C SER A 412 -18.82 -12.67 -34.58
N LYS A 413 -19.99 -12.55 -35.23
CA LYS A 413 -20.86 -11.40 -35.04
C LYS A 413 -21.59 -11.55 -33.70
N GLU A 414 -21.84 -10.45 -33.02
CA GLU A 414 -22.77 -10.45 -31.90
C GLU A 414 -24.20 -10.72 -32.41
N GLU A 415 -25.00 -11.39 -31.58
CA GLU A 415 -26.42 -11.60 -31.89
C GLU A 415 -27.16 -10.26 -31.82
N ASP A 416 -27.80 -9.86 -32.93
CA ASP A 416 -28.61 -8.65 -33.00
C ASP A 416 -29.93 -8.89 -32.23
N ASN A 417 -29.91 -8.65 -30.92
CA ASN A 417 -31.06 -8.83 -30.01
C ASN A 417 -32.15 -7.75 -30.16
N GLY A 418 -32.29 -7.18 -31.36
CA GLY A 418 -33.43 -6.35 -31.76
C GLY A 418 -33.23 -4.84 -31.59
N THR A 419 -34.06 -4.10 -32.33
CA THR A 419 -34.07 -2.62 -32.54
C THR A 419 -34.14 -1.72 -31.30
N SER A 420 -34.14 -2.27 -30.07
CA SER A 420 -34.15 -1.47 -28.85
C SER A 420 -32.72 -1.20 -28.38
N VAL A 421 -32.37 0.08 -28.24
CA VAL A 421 -31.15 0.48 -27.51
C VAL A 421 -31.23 -0.10 -26.10
N GLU A 422 -30.39 -1.08 -25.78
CA GLU A 422 -30.36 -1.67 -24.44
C GLU A 422 -30.10 -0.57 -23.41
N THR A 423 -31.07 -0.33 -22.53
CA THR A 423 -30.90 0.53 -21.35
C THR A 423 -30.16 -0.25 -20.28
N SER A 424 -28.90 -0.59 -20.52
CA SER A 424 -28.02 -1.03 -19.45
C SER A 424 -27.67 0.18 -18.58
N VAL A 425 -27.65 -0.01 -17.26
CA VAL A 425 -27.08 0.97 -16.35
C VAL A 425 -25.59 1.04 -16.69
N TYR A 426 -25.22 2.01 -17.53
CA TYR A 426 -23.83 2.22 -17.93
C TYR A 426 -23.04 2.62 -16.70
N ASN A 427 -22.43 1.63 -16.04
CA ASN A 427 -21.46 1.84 -14.97
C ASN A 427 -20.21 2.41 -15.63
N ARG A 428 -20.22 3.73 -15.81
CA ARG A 428 -19.08 4.46 -16.35
C ARG A 428 -17.88 4.17 -15.47
N GLN A 429 -16.81 3.66 -16.10
CA GLN A 429 -15.52 3.54 -15.43
C GLN A 429 -15.16 4.89 -14.82
N PRO A 430 -14.74 4.92 -13.55
CA PRO A 430 -14.27 6.15 -12.95
C PRO A 430 -13.14 6.75 -13.78
N ARG A 431 -13.10 8.07 -13.85
CA ARG A 431 -12.03 8.80 -14.53
C ARG A 431 -11.70 10.06 -13.77
N ALA A 432 -10.47 10.54 -13.94
CA ALA A 432 -10.10 11.84 -13.41
C ALA A 432 -11.07 12.92 -13.91
N ILE A 433 -11.50 13.80 -13.00
CA ILE A 433 -12.31 14.97 -13.30
C ILE A 433 -11.41 16.21 -13.31
N GLU A 434 -11.78 17.23 -14.08
CA GLU A 434 -11.02 18.49 -14.04
C GLU A 434 -11.23 19.22 -12.70
N ASN A 435 -10.14 19.70 -12.11
CA ASN A 435 -10.21 20.60 -10.97
C ASN A 435 -10.59 22.01 -11.44
N LYS A 436 -11.89 22.33 -11.45
CA LYS A 436 -12.42 23.63 -11.89
C LYS A 436 -11.86 24.84 -11.13
N TYR A 437 -11.54 24.68 -9.85
CA TYR A 437 -10.96 25.78 -9.05
C TYR A 437 -9.51 26.03 -9.45
N LEU A 438 -8.74 24.95 -9.64
CA LEU A 438 -7.36 25.03 -10.13
C LEU A 438 -7.33 25.59 -11.56
N HIS A 439 -8.22 25.14 -12.44
CA HIS A 439 -8.37 25.68 -13.81
C HIS A 439 -8.54 27.20 -13.76
N LYS A 440 -9.50 27.71 -12.99
CA LYS A 440 -9.74 29.16 -12.88
C LYS A 440 -8.50 29.89 -12.35
N LYS A 441 -7.84 29.35 -11.33
CA LYS A 441 -6.63 29.95 -10.74
C LYS A 441 -5.48 29.99 -11.75
N MET A 442 -5.27 28.91 -12.51
CA MET A 442 -4.27 28.84 -13.58
C MET A 442 -4.57 29.83 -14.69
N ARG A 443 -5.84 30.00 -15.09
CA ARG A 443 -6.23 30.97 -16.12
C ARG A 443 -5.95 32.41 -15.74
N ASP A 444 -6.37 32.80 -14.54
CA ASP A 444 -6.14 34.15 -14.04
C ASP A 444 -4.63 34.40 -13.83
N GLY A 445 -3.90 33.39 -13.33
CA GLY A 445 -2.44 33.43 -13.17
C GLY A 445 -1.68 33.54 -14.49
N LEU A 446 -2.02 32.69 -15.46
CA LEU A 446 -1.42 32.67 -16.79
C LEU A 446 -1.60 34.00 -17.51
N LYS A 447 -2.82 34.56 -17.46
CA LYS A 447 -3.08 35.88 -18.03
C LYS A 447 -2.12 36.92 -17.44
N ASN A 448 -2.03 37.00 -16.12
CA ASN A 448 -1.19 38.00 -15.46
C ASN A 448 0.28 37.79 -15.80
N HIS A 449 0.76 36.55 -15.74
CA HIS A 449 2.14 36.21 -16.09
C HIS A 449 2.50 36.60 -17.53
N LEU A 450 1.61 36.32 -18.50
CA LEU A 450 1.83 36.71 -19.89
C LEU A 450 1.73 38.23 -20.08
N MET A 451 0.85 38.92 -19.34
CA MET A 451 0.78 40.39 -19.36
C MET A 451 2.06 41.03 -18.80
N ASP A 452 2.63 40.46 -17.75
CA ASP A 452 3.88 40.95 -17.17
C ASP A 452 5.06 40.79 -18.15
N LEU A 453 5.04 39.71 -18.95
CA LEU A 453 6.08 39.43 -19.95
C LEU A 453 5.92 40.20 -21.27
N HIS A 454 4.68 40.41 -21.74
CA HIS A 454 4.41 40.88 -23.11
C HIS A 454 3.52 42.13 -23.19
N GLY A 455 3.05 42.66 -22.05
CA GLY A 455 2.19 43.84 -21.99
C GLY A 455 0.73 43.57 -22.36
N HIS A 456 0.04 44.61 -22.86
CA HIS A 456 -1.41 44.61 -23.10
C HIS A 456 -1.85 43.90 -24.40
N CYS A 457 -1.16 42.82 -24.78
CA CYS A 457 -1.48 41.97 -25.94
C CYS A 457 -2.16 40.64 -25.55
N VAL A 458 -2.63 40.53 -24.30
CA VAL A 458 -3.16 39.29 -23.72
C VAL A 458 -4.61 39.46 -23.29
N ALA A 459 -5.49 38.56 -23.72
CA ALA A 459 -6.89 38.49 -23.33
C ALA A 459 -7.23 37.10 -22.77
N LYS A 460 -8.22 37.03 -21.88
CA LYS A 460 -8.77 35.76 -21.38
C LYS A 460 -10.23 35.63 -21.79
N GLU A 461 -10.71 34.40 -21.92
CA GLU A 461 -12.11 34.10 -22.29
C GLU A 461 -12.50 34.81 -23.61
N SER A 462 -11.60 34.77 -24.59
CA SER A 462 -11.75 35.50 -25.86
C SER A 462 -12.77 34.79 -26.76
N PRO A 463 -13.85 35.48 -27.20
CA PRO A 463 -14.84 34.85 -28.06
C PRO A 463 -14.28 34.44 -29.42
N THR A 464 -14.57 33.22 -29.84
CA THR A 464 -14.24 32.72 -31.17
C THR A 464 -15.24 33.16 -32.24
N GLY A 465 -16.34 33.82 -31.85
CA GLY A 465 -17.46 34.13 -32.76
C GLY A 465 -18.31 32.92 -33.15
N GLN A 466 -18.07 31.74 -32.56
CA GLN A 466 -18.82 30.49 -32.81
C GLN A 466 -19.46 29.92 -31.54
N GLY A 467 -19.67 30.76 -30.53
CA GLY A 467 -20.24 30.35 -29.23
C GLY A 467 -19.25 29.69 -28.27
N THR A 468 -17.96 29.63 -28.62
CA THR A 468 -16.87 29.14 -27.76
C THR A 468 -15.94 30.26 -27.32
N LEU A 469 -15.18 30.03 -26.24
CA LEU A 469 -14.26 31.00 -25.65
C LEU A 469 -12.88 30.35 -25.53
N VAL A 470 -11.84 31.01 -26.03
CA VAL A 470 -10.45 30.61 -25.77
C VAL A 470 -10.08 31.02 -24.35
N ASP A 471 -9.51 30.10 -23.55
CA ASP A 471 -9.13 30.37 -22.16
C ASP A 471 -8.21 31.60 -22.04
N VAL A 472 -7.10 31.62 -22.79
CA VAL A 472 -6.21 32.78 -22.93
C VAL A 472 -5.72 32.89 -24.38
N ALA A 473 -5.74 34.11 -24.92
CA ALA A 473 -5.20 34.42 -26.23
C ALA A 473 -4.14 35.53 -26.10
N ARG A 474 -3.04 35.41 -26.85
CA ARG A 474 -2.01 36.45 -26.98
C ARG A 474 -1.89 36.87 -28.43
N GLU A 475 -1.86 38.17 -28.69
CA GLU A 475 -1.50 38.73 -29.99
C GLU A 475 0.01 38.95 -30.07
N TRP A 476 0.61 38.61 -31.21
CA TRP A 476 2.01 38.83 -31.50
C TRP A 476 2.19 39.07 -33.00
N ASN A 477 2.67 40.26 -33.39
CA ASN A 477 2.87 40.66 -34.79
C ASN A 477 1.65 40.40 -35.70
N GLY A 478 0.44 40.69 -35.21
CA GLY A 478 -0.81 40.44 -35.92
C GLY A 478 -1.24 38.96 -36.01
N HIS A 479 -0.52 38.06 -35.33
CA HIS A 479 -0.87 36.65 -35.19
C HIS A 479 -1.38 36.33 -33.79
N LEU A 480 -2.32 35.39 -33.66
CA LEU A 480 -2.78 34.92 -32.36
C LEU A 480 -2.05 33.66 -31.92
N ILE A 481 -1.92 33.53 -30.61
CA ILE A 481 -1.49 32.32 -29.92
C ILE A 481 -2.61 31.95 -28.95
N PHE A 482 -3.10 30.71 -29.05
CA PHE A 482 -4.14 30.21 -28.16
C PHE A 482 -3.55 29.32 -27.09
N TYR A 483 -3.94 29.57 -25.85
CA TYR A 483 -3.61 28.78 -24.69
C TYR A 483 -4.90 28.16 -24.14
N GLU A 484 -4.94 26.84 -24.09
CA GLU A 484 -6.06 26.07 -23.54
C GLU A 484 -5.62 25.40 -22.24
N ILE A 485 -6.35 25.65 -21.16
CA ILE A 485 -5.96 25.21 -19.82
C ILE A 485 -6.73 23.95 -19.46
N LYS A 486 -5.99 22.97 -18.93
CA LYS A 486 -6.57 21.73 -18.40
C LYS A 486 -5.95 21.38 -17.06
N ALA A 487 -6.79 21.34 -16.03
CA ALA A 487 -6.37 21.09 -14.65
C ALA A 487 -6.58 19.62 -14.24
N TYR A 488 -5.85 18.71 -14.91
CA TYR A 488 -5.87 17.27 -14.64
C TYR A 488 -4.55 16.80 -14.03
N PRO A 489 -4.56 15.66 -13.31
CA PRO A 489 -3.36 15.10 -12.68
C PRO A 489 -2.43 14.36 -13.66
N THR A 490 -2.71 14.36 -14.97
CA THR A 490 -1.83 13.79 -16.00
C THR A 490 -1.73 14.71 -17.22
N VAL A 491 -0.54 14.79 -17.81
CA VAL A 491 -0.34 15.52 -19.07
C VAL A 491 -1.18 14.92 -20.20
N ARG A 492 -1.27 13.59 -20.26
CA ARG A 492 -2.07 12.88 -21.27
C ARG A 492 -3.56 13.27 -21.22
N ALA A 493 -4.15 13.39 -20.04
CA ALA A 493 -5.52 13.87 -19.89
C ALA A 493 -5.64 15.34 -20.31
N CYS A 494 -4.69 16.20 -19.93
CA CYS A 494 -4.68 17.61 -20.36
C CYS A 494 -4.67 17.72 -21.90
N LEU A 495 -3.77 16.97 -22.55
CA LEU A 495 -3.67 16.93 -24.00
C LEU A 495 -4.95 16.40 -24.66
N ARG A 496 -5.48 15.26 -24.17
CA ARG A 496 -6.69 14.64 -24.71
C ARG A 496 -7.87 15.60 -24.72
N GLU A 497 -8.08 16.32 -23.63
CA GLU A 497 -9.23 17.21 -23.49
C GLU A 497 -9.03 18.57 -24.18
N ALA A 498 -7.79 19.06 -24.31
CA ALA A 498 -7.50 20.39 -24.89
C ALA A 498 -7.38 20.40 -26.42
N ILE A 499 -6.83 19.35 -27.03
CA ILE A 499 -6.47 19.37 -28.47
C ILE A 499 -7.68 19.66 -29.34
N GLY A 500 -8.81 18.96 -29.12
CA GLY A 500 -10.02 19.17 -29.92
C GLY A 500 -10.52 20.62 -29.87
N GLN A 501 -10.48 21.23 -28.68
CA GLN A 501 -10.87 22.63 -28.48
C GLN A 501 -9.93 23.59 -29.20
N LEU A 502 -8.62 23.44 -29.06
CA LEU A 502 -7.64 24.27 -29.76
C LEU A 502 -7.76 24.18 -31.28
N LEU A 503 -7.97 22.96 -31.80
CA LEU A 503 -8.19 22.76 -33.23
C LEU A 503 -9.49 23.43 -33.69
N GLU A 504 -10.58 23.29 -32.94
CA GLU A 504 -11.85 23.95 -33.25
C GLU A 504 -11.69 25.48 -33.25
N TYR A 505 -11.06 26.05 -32.23
CA TYR A 505 -10.89 27.51 -32.12
C TYR A 505 -10.06 28.10 -33.26
N SER A 506 -9.04 27.36 -33.71
CA SER A 506 -8.14 27.81 -34.76
C SER A 506 -8.72 27.59 -36.16
N PHE A 507 -9.32 26.43 -36.38
CA PHE A 507 -9.61 25.92 -37.73
C PHE A 507 -11.08 25.97 -38.15
N TRP A 508 -12.04 25.92 -37.22
CA TRP A 508 -13.47 25.89 -37.56
C TRP A 508 -14.06 27.29 -37.83
N PRO A 509 -14.93 27.46 -38.85
CA PRO A 509 -15.40 26.46 -39.82
C PRO A 509 -14.48 26.26 -41.04
N ASP A 510 -13.61 27.22 -41.35
CA ASP A 510 -12.53 27.13 -42.35
C ASP A 510 -11.64 28.39 -42.22
N SER A 511 -10.88 28.47 -41.13
CA SER A 511 -10.00 29.63 -40.87
C SER A 511 -8.65 29.18 -40.31
N GLU A 512 -7.64 30.03 -40.31
CA GLU A 512 -6.39 29.77 -39.57
C GLU A 512 -6.14 30.97 -38.64
N ARG A 513 -6.72 30.90 -37.44
CA ARG A 513 -6.76 32.07 -36.54
C ARG A 513 -5.53 32.19 -35.68
N ALA A 514 -4.97 31.07 -35.22
CA ALA A 514 -3.81 31.04 -34.34
C ALA A 514 -2.60 30.39 -35.02
N LYS A 515 -1.46 31.05 -34.87
CA LYS A 515 -0.15 30.57 -35.35
C LYS A 515 0.42 29.46 -34.47
N LEU A 516 0.06 29.48 -33.17
CA LEU A 516 0.56 28.53 -32.17
C LEU A 516 -0.59 28.11 -31.25
N LEU A 517 -0.64 26.82 -30.94
CA LEU A 517 -1.62 26.21 -30.06
C LEU A 517 -0.88 25.65 -28.84
N VAL A 518 -1.25 26.08 -27.64
CA VAL A 518 -0.54 25.73 -26.41
C VAL A 518 -1.50 25.12 -25.41
N VAL A 519 -1.29 23.86 -25.07
CA VAL A 519 -1.96 23.24 -23.93
C VAL A 519 -1.20 23.63 -22.66
N VAL A 520 -1.91 24.14 -21.67
CA VAL A 520 -1.34 24.53 -20.38
C VAL A 520 -1.90 23.63 -19.28
N GLY A 521 -1.02 22.93 -18.58
CA GLY A 521 -1.39 22.03 -17.48
C GLY A 521 -0.52 22.19 -16.24
N PRO A 522 -0.92 21.62 -15.09
CA PRO A 522 -0.18 21.75 -13.84
C PRO A 522 1.03 20.79 -13.73
N MET A 523 1.02 19.70 -14.51
CA MET A 523 2.01 18.62 -14.39
C MET A 523 3.26 18.87 -15.25
N PRO A 524 4.45 18.44 -14.80
CA PRO A 524 5.63 18.44 -15.65
C PRO A 524 5.45 17.58 -16.91
N LEU A 525 6.03 18.01 -18.03
CA LEU A 525 5.96 17.27 -19.29
C LEU A 525 6.74 15.95 -19.19
N THR A 526 6.10 14.83 -19.52
CA THR A 526 6.75 13.51 -19.56
C THR A 526 7.39 13.22 -20.93
N ASP A 527 8.33 12.28 -20.98
CA ASP A 527 9.01 11.87 -22.22
C ASP A 527 8.04 11.26 -23.24
N GLU A 528 7.05 10.49 -22.79
CA GLU A 528 6.01 9.93 -23.66
C GLU A 528 5.15 11.04 -24.26
N SER A 529 4.76 12.01 -23.45
CA SER A 529 3.93 13.14 -23.89
C SER A 529 4.70 14.05 -24.85
N ARG A 530 6.00 14.29 -24.60
CA ARG A 530 6.91 15.00 -25.50
C ARG A 530 7.01 14.30 -26.85
N SER A 531 7.21 12.99 -26.83
CA SER A 531 7.28 12.17 -28.05
C SER A 531 5.98 12.20 -28.85
N TYR A 532 4.84 12.19 -28.16
CA TYR A 532 3.52 12.33 -28.77
C TYR A 532 3.33 13.69 -29.45
N LEU A 533 3.64 14.79 -28.75
CA LEU A 533 3.57 16.15 -29.29
C LEU A 533 4.50 16.36 -30.50
N LEU A 534 5.73 15.86 -30.44
CA LEU A 534 6.67 15.88 -31.57
C LEU A 534 6.10 15.14 -32.79
N ARG A 535 5.50 13.97 -32.57
CA ARG A 535 4.86 13.21 -33.65
C ARG A 535 3.70 13.98 -34.27
N LEU A 536 2.87 14.63 -33.46
CA LEU A 536 1.74 15.44 -33.96
C LEU A 536 2.23 16.58 -34.85
N ARG A 537 3.24 17.34 -34.39
CA ARG A 537 3.85 18.43 -35.17
C ARG A 537 4.45 17.93 -36.49
N ASN A 538 5.24 16.86 -36.44
CA ASN A 538 5.97 16.38 -37.62
C ASN A 538 5.09 15.64 -38.64
N SER A 539 4.00 15.01 -38.19
CA SER A 539 3.16 14.19 -39.08
C SER A 539 1.96 14.94 -39.64
N PHE A 540 1.47 15.95 -38.92
CA PHE A 540 0.24 16.67 -39.27
C PHE A 540 0.44 18.19 -39.39
N GLU A 541 1.66 18.70 -39.18
CA GLU A 541 1.99 20.13 -39.26
C GLU A 541 1.16 21.02 -38.31
N ILE A 542 0.58 20.44 -37.26
CA ILE A 542 -0.20 21.18 -36.25
C ILE A 542 0.78 21.84 -35.29
N PRO A 543 0.80 23.19 -35.13
CA PRO A 543 1.76 23.92 -34.28
C PRO A 543 1.37 23.85 -32.79
N LEU A 544 1.23 22.62 -32.28
CA LEU A 544 0.76 22.29 -30.94
C LEU A 544 1.93 22.10 -29.97
N TYR A 545 1.86 22.72 -28.80
CA TYR A 545 2.85 22.63 -27.73
C TYR A 545 2.19 22.42 -26.37
N TYR A 546 2.99 22.02 -25.39
CA TYR A 546 2.61 21.97 -23.99
C TYR A 546 3.49 22.90 -23.15
N ARG A 547 2.87 23.57 -22.17
CA ARG A 547 3.57 24.28 -21.11
C ARG A 547 3.03 23.89 -19.73
N GLN A 548 3.95 23.71 -18.80
CA GLN A 548 3.62 23.59 -17.38
C GLN A 548 3.39 24.97 -16.79
N PHE A 549 2.27 25.15 -16.09
CA PHE A 549 2.01 26.30 -15.23
C PHE A 549 2.19 25.89 -13.77
N ASP A 550 3.20 26.46 -13.11
CA ASP A 550 3.47 26.20 -11.70
C ASP A 550 2.58 27.07 -10.80
N ILE A 551 1.84 26.43 -9.92
CA ILE A 551 0.83 27.07 -9.08
C ILE A 551 1.43 27.77 -7.84
N GLU A 552 2.68 27.47 -7.49
CA GLU A 552 3.39 28.11 -6.38
C GLU A 552 4.04 29.42 -6.84
N SER A 553 4.84 29.38 -7.91
CA SER A 553 5.42 30.60 -8.50
C SER A 553 4.44 31.43 -9.31
N MET A 554 3.31 30.86 -9.74
CA MET A 554 2.34 31.48 -10.66
C MET A 554 2.95 31.84 -12.03
N THR A 555 3.87 31.00 -12.54
CA THR A 555 4.59 31.22 -13.80
C THR A 555 4.63 29.97 -14.69
N LEU A 556 5.02 30.14 -15.95
CA LEU A 556 5.29 29.02 -16.86
C LEU A 556 6.73 28.50 -16.67
N THR A 557 6.89 27.27 -16.20
CA THR A 557 8.20 26.74 -15.75
C THR A 557 8.80 25.63 -16.61
N GLY A 558 8.02 25.00 -17.49
CA GLY A 558 8.49 23.89 -18.33
C GLY A 558 7.62 23.62 -19.55
N GLY A 559 7.99 22.63 -20.37
CA GLY A 559 7.24 22.22 -21.56
C GLY A 559 8.10 21.77 -22.74
N ASP A 560 7.51 21.84 -23.93
CA ASP A 560 8.20 21.61 -25.21
C ASP A 560 8.08 22.77 -26.21
N MET A 561 7.45 23.88 -25.80
CA MET A 561 7.50 25.12 -26.56
C MET A 561 8.89 25.77 -26.41
N PRO A 562 9.63 25.99 -27.51
CA PRO A 562 10.91 26.69 -27.49
C PRO A 562 10.81 28.06 -26.82
N ASP A 563 11.84 28.44 -26.05
CA ASP A 563 11.88 29.74 -25.37
C ASP A 563 11.87 30.90 -26.35
N GLU A 564 12.46 30.73 -27.54
CA GLU A 564 12.39 31.71 -28.63
C GLU A 564 10.95 32.01 -29.05
N LEU A 565 10.06 31.01 -29.05
CA LEU A 565 8.63 31.19 -29.33
C LEU A 565 7.85 31.71 -28.11
N ALA A 566 8.30 31.36 -26.91
CA ALA A 566 7.69 31.78 -25.66
C ALA A 566 7.96 33.26 -25.35
N LEU A 567 9.19 33.72 -25.62
CA LEU A 567 9.72 35.05 -25.31
C LEU A 567 9.73 36.00 -26.51
N LEU A 568 9.03 35.67 -27.61
CA LEU A 568 8.97 36.55 -28.79
C LEU A 568 8.65 37.99 -28.34
N PRO A 569 9.59 38.94 -28.51
CA PRO A 569 9.38 40.32 -28.09
C PRO A 569 8.32 40.99 -28.99
N LEU A 570 7.79 42.11 -28.49
CA LEU A 570 6.86 42.99 -29.19
C LEU A 570 7.34 43.37 -30.59
#